data_AF-A0A7S2UN24-F1
#
_entry.id   AF-A0A7S2UN24-F1
#
_cell.length_a   1.000
_cell.length_b   1.000
_cell.length_c   1.000
_cell.angle_alpha   90.00
_cell.angle_beta   90.00
_cell.angle_gamma   90.00
#
_symmetry.space_group_name_H-M   'P 1'
#
loop_
_entity.id
_entity.type
_entity.pdbx_description
1 polymer ?
#
loop_
_entity_poly.entity_id
_entity_poly.type
_entity_poly.pdbx_seq_one_letter_code
_entity_poly.pdbx_strand_id
1 'polypeptide(L)'
;KQDCPFDESVDGCSNWFITILDRVAHAPSSDSRAHLPDVLLSGALHGNERVGPTAVTETATLLLKAAHCEALRIVDSTKNECQKELREEYGVEDVDRKWLARLVTTRRIVVIPSANALGYFRNQREE
;
A
#
# COMPACT_ATOMS: atom_id res chain seq x y z
N LYS A 1 -17.70 -10.25 22.52
CA LYS A 1 -16.37 -10.69 22.07
C LYS A 1 -15.33 -9.80 22.75
N GLN A 2 -14.27 -10.35 23.35
CA GLN A 2 -13.27 -9.55 24.07
C GLN A 2 -12.20 -8.98 23.13
N ASP A 3 -11.82 -9.72 22.10
CA ASP A 3 -10.87 -9.27 21.08
C ASP A 3 -11.59 -8.70 19.86
N CYS A 4 -11.02 -7.63 19.29
CA CYS A 4 -11.43 -7.00 18.02
C CYS A 4 -12.96 -6.88 17.85
N PRO A 5 -13.64 -6.04 18.65
CA PRO A 5 -15.10 -5.97 18.66
C PRO A 5 -15.72 -5.46 17.34
N PHE A 6 -14.91 -4.87 16.46
CA PHE A 6 -15.33 -4.40 15.14
C PHE A 6 -15.41 -5.53 14.09
N ASP A 7 -14.78 -6.69 14.37
CA ASP A 7 -14.80 -7.87 13.51
C ASP A 7 -15.99 -8.77 13.87
N GLU A 8 -17.19 -8.32 13.50
CA GLU A 8 -18.43 -8.95 13.94
C GLU A 8 -18.60 -10.40 13.46
N SER A 9 -18.06 -10.71 12.27
CA SER A 9 -18.26 -11.98 11.56
C SER A 9 -17.27 -13.10 11.90
N VAL A 10 -16.21 -12.81 12.67
CA VAL A 10 -15.15 -13.79 12.99
C VAL A 10 -14.85 -13.81 14.49
N ASP A 11 -14.32 -14.93 14.98
CA ASP A 11 -13.76 -15.01 16.34
C ASP A 11 -12.28 -14.65 16.27
N GLY A 12 -11.90 -13.54 16.92
CA GLY A 12 -10.55 -12.96 16.84
C GLY A 12 -10.52 -11.70 15.99
N CYS A 13 -9.35 -11.43 15.40
CA CYS A 13 -9.10 -10.20 14.63
C CYS A 13 -8.88 -10.53 13.15
N SER A 14 -9.51 -9.77 12.25
CA SER A 14 -9.30 -9.90 10.81
C SER A 14 -7.92 -9.37 10.41
N ASN A 15 -7.21 -10.13 9.57
CA ASN A 15 -6.04 -9.63 8.85
C ASN A 15 -6.49 -9.00 7.54
N TRP A 16 -6.21 -7.70 7.37
CA TRP A 16 -6.58 -6.94 6.19
C TRP A 16 -5.45 -6.91 5.17
N PHE A 17 -5.82 -7.03 3.89
CA PHE A 17 -4.89 -7.03 2.77
C PHE A 17 -5.29 -5.93 1.78
N ILE A 18 -4.32 -5.13 1.36
CA ILE A 18 -4.49 -4.17 0.27
C ILE A 18 -3.67 -4.68 -0.92
N THR A 19 -4.30 -4.85 -2.09
CA THR A 19 -3.59 -5.20 -3.32
C THR A 19 -3.56 -4.00 -4.25
N ILE A 20 -2.36 -3.51 -4.55
CA ILE A 20 -2.11 -2.45 -5.53
C ILE A 20 -1.69 -3.11 -6.86
N LEU A 21 -2.42 -2.80 -7.92
CA LEU A 21 -2.19 -3.33 -9.27
C LEU A 21 -2.75 -2.37 -10.32
N ASP A 22 -1.95 -2.03 -11.32
CA ASP A 22 -2.39 -1.29 -12.50
C ASP A 22 -3.16 -2.22 -13.46
N ARG A 23 -4.49 -2.18 -13.39
CA ARG A 23 -5.38 -3.00 -14.22
C ARG A 23 -5.53 -2.48 -15.64
N VAL A 24 -5.12 -1.23 -15.92
CA VAL A 24 -5.16 -0.66 -17.26
C VAL A 24 -3.97 -1.20 -18.05
N ALA A 25 -2.77 -1.17 -17.46
CA ALA A 25 -1.58 -1.78 -18.05
C ALA A 25 -1.63 -3.32 -18.05
N HIS A 26 -2.27 -3.92 -17.03
CA HIS A 26 -2.32 -5.37 -16.81
C HIS A 26 -3.77 -5.87 -16.63
N ALA A 27 -4.50 -5.88 -17.74
CA ALA A 27 -5.89 -6.38 -17.78
C ALA A 27 -6.00 -7.82 -17.24
N PRO A 28 -7.15 -8.23 -16.65
CA PRO A 28 -7.32 -9.53 -16.00
C PRO A 28 -6.91 -10.76 -16.81
N SER A 29 -7.09 -10.72 -18.13
CA SER A 29 -6.76 -11.81 -19.06
C SER A 29 -5.44 -11.61 -19.82
N SER A 30 -4.64 -10.62 -19.47
CA SER A 30 -3.37 -10.34 -20.17
C SER A 30 -2.23 -11.25 -19.71
N ASP A 31 -1.38 -11.68 -20.64
CA ASP A 31 -0.17 -12.45 -20.33
C ASP A 31 0.78 -11.68 -19.39
N SER A 32 0.86 -10.36 -19.55
CA SER A 32 1.70 -9.51 -18.72
C SER A 32 1.29 -9.59 -17.24
N ARG A 33 -0.01 -9.68 -16.94
CA ARG A 33 -0.53 -9.83 -15.58
C ARG A 33 -0.08 -11.14 -14.92
N ALA A 34 -0.03 -12.23 -15.68
CA ALA A 34 0.36 -13.55 -15.17
C ALA A 34 1.85 -13.62 -14.77
N HIS A 35 2.67 -12.68 -15.25
CA HIS A 35 4.13 -12.66 -15.04
C HIS A 35 4.59 -11.45 -14.23
N LEU A 36 3.67 -10.69 -13.62
CA LEU A 36 4.05 -9.58 -12.76
C LEU A 36 4.80 -10.10 -11.53
N PRO A 37 5.94 -9.49 -11.16
CA PRO A 37 6.57 -9.75 -9.88
C PRO A 37 5.64 -9.36 -8.73
N ASP A 38 5.55 -10.24 -7.74
CA ASP A 38 4.83 -9.99 -6.49
C ASP A 38 5.76 -9.37 -5.45
N VAL A 39 5.25 -8.35 -4.74
CA VAL A 39 5.93 -7.73 -3.61
C VAL A 39 5.01 -7.77 -2.41
N LEU A 40 5.49 -8.30 -1.29
CA LEU A 40 4.77 -8.31 -0.02
C LEU A 40 5.38 -7.26 0.92
N LEU A 41 4.56 -6.33 1.39
CA LEU A 41 4.89 -5.40 2.47
C LEU A 41 4.08 -5.80 3.71
N SER A 42 4.75 -6.26 4.75
CA SER A 42 4.11 -6.76 5.98
C SER A 42 4.55 -5.94 7.19
N GLY A 43 3.58 -5.52 8.00
CA GLY A 43 3.80 -4.86 9.28
C GLY A 43 3.32 -5.71 10.46
N ALA A 44 3.84 -5.39 11.65
CA ALA A 44 3.53 -6.02 12.95
C ALA A 44 3.41 -7.54 12.88
N LEU A 45 4.55 -8.21 12.67
CA LEU A 45 4.68 -9.63 12.99
C LEU A 45 4.60 -9.83 14.51
N HIS A 46 5.34 -9.00 15.25
CA HIS A 46 5.16 -8.84 16.69
C HIS A 46 4.08 -7.80 16.95
N GLY A 47 3.05 -8.15 17.71
CA GLY A 47 1.88 -7.29 17.92
C GLY A 47 2.16 -5.96 18.62
N ASN A 48 3.18 -5.88 19.47
CA ASN A 48 3.56 -4.64 20.14
C ASN A 48 4.49 -3.73 19.29
N GLU A 49 4.90 -4.16 18.09
CA GLU A 49 5.70 -3.35 17.16
C GLU A 49 4.81 -2.44 16.31
N ARG A 50 4.53 -1.24 16.83
CA ARG A 50 3.54 -0.31 16.24
C ARG A 50 4.03 0.44 15.00
N VAL A 51 5.33 0.47 14.75
CA VAL A 51 5.92 1.24 13.63
C VAL A 51 5.64 0.56 12.28
N GLY A 52 5.73 -0.77 12.22
CA GLY A 52 5.56 -1.55 10.98
C GLY A 52 4.22 -1.27 10.27
N PRO A 53 3.07 -1.37 10.96
CA PRO A 53 1.76 -1.13 10.36
C PRO A 53 1.60 0.26 9.75
N THR A 54 2.06 1.30 10.45
CA THR A 54 2.05 2.66 9.92
C THR A 54 3.00 2.77 8.73
N ALA A 55 4.23 2.27 8.84
CA ALA A 55 5.22 2.38 7.77
C ALA A 55 4.73 1.75 6.44
N VAL A 56 4.14 0.55 6.48
CA VAL A 56 3.65 -0.10 5.26
C VAL A 56 2.37 0.54 4.71
N THR A 57 1.51 1.10 5.57
CA THR A 57 0.31 1.83 5.14
C THR A 57 0.68 3.16 4.49
N GLU A 58 1.60 3.93 5.09
CA GLU A 58 2.08 5.18 4.50
C GLU A 58 2.87 4.94 3.21
N THR A 59 3.63 3.84 3.13
CA THR A 59 4.27 3.42 1.88
C THR A 59 3.24 3.15 0.78
N ALA A 60 2.13 2.48 1.11
CA ALA A 60 1.04 2.23 0.16
C ALA A 60 0.42 3.56 -0.32
N THR A 61 0.18 4.50 0.59
CA THR A 61 -0.31 5.84 0.27
C THR A 61 0.64 6.58 -0.67
N LEU A 62 1.93 6.61 -0.38
CA LEU A 62 2.94 7.28 -1.20
C LEU A 62 3.02 6.69 -2.62
N LEU A 63 2.99 5.36 -2.74
CA LEU A 63 2.96 4.67 -4.03
C LEU A 63 1.74 5.07 -4.85
N LEU A 64 0.55 5.08 -4.24
CA LEU A 64 -0.70 5.45 -4.92
C LEU A 64 -0.73 6.93 -5.31
N LYS A 65 -0.27 7.84 -4.44
CA LYS A 65 -0.17 9.27 -4.75
C LYS A 65 0.77 9.53 -5.93
N ALA A 66 1.95 8.90 -5.93
CA ALA A 66 2.90 9.04 -7.03
C ALA A 66 2.33 8.51 -8.36
N ALA A 67 1.72 7.33 -8.34
CA ALA A 67 1.06 6.74 -9.51
C ALA A 67 -0.08 7.61 -10.04
N HIS A 68 -0.94 8.13 -9.15
CA HIS A 68 -2.00 9.05 -9.50
C HIS A 68 -1.47 10.32 -10.19
N CYS A 69 -0.41 10.90 -9.63
CA CYS A 69 0.23 12.08 -10.21
C CYS A 69 0.82 11.84 -11.59
N GLU A 70 1.45 10.70 -11.84
CA GLU A 70 1.93 10.38 -13.19
C GLU A 70 0.79 10.10 -14.17
N ALA A 71 -0.29 9.46 -13.72
CA ALA A 71 -1.46 9.21 -14.56
C ALA A 71 -2.14 10.52 -14.98
N LEU A 72 -2.29 11.49 -14.08
CA LEU A 72 -2.90 12.79 -14.39
C LEU A 72 -2.14 13.57 -15.45
N ARG A 73 -0.80 13.49 -15.49
CA ARG A 73 0.01 14.18 -16.50
C ARG A 73 -0.31 13.77 -17.93
N ILE A 74 -0.76 12.53 -18.13
CA ILE A 74 -1.17 12.03 -19.45
C ILE A 74 -2.44 12.74 -19.92
N VAL A 75 -3.32 13.09 -18.98
CA VAL A 75 -4.64 13.68 -19.26
C VAL A 75 -4.58 15.20 -19.30
N ASP A 76 -3.86 15.82 -18.36
CA ASP A 76 -3.76 17.28 -18.24
C ASP A 76 -2.39 17.69 -17.68
N SER A 77 -1.49 18.07 -18.60
CA SER A 77 -0.12 18.48 -18.28
C SER A 77 -0.02 19.81 -17.51
N THR A 78 -1.13 20.54 -17.33
CA THR A 78 -1.16 21.83 -16.63
C THR A 78 -1.43 21.71 -15.12
N LYS A 79 -1.87 20.54 -14.66
CA LYS A 79 -2.12 20.27 -13.24
C LYS A 79 -0.86 19.84 -12.51
N ASN A 80 -0.10 20.83 -12.03
CA ASN A 80 1.09 20.62 -11.20
C ASN A 80 0.80 20.55 -9.70
N GLU A 81 -0.47 20.70 -9.28
CA GLU A 81 -0.84 20.76 -7.86
C GLU A 81 -0.44 19.50 -7.08
N CYS A 82 -0.69 18.31 -7.64
CA CYS A 82 -0.33 17.07 -6.97
C CYS A 82 1.20 16.84 -6.91
N GLN A 83 1.96 17.37 -7.89
CA GLN A 83 3.43 17.33 -7.85
C GLN A 83 3.97 18.24 -6.75
N LYS A 84 3.35 19.41 -6.59
CA LYS A 84 3.68 20.35 -5.53
C LYS A 84 3.44 19.72 -4.17
N GLU A 85 2.28 19.09 -3.95
CA GLU A 85 1.97 18.34 -2.73
C GLU A 85 3.01 17.25 -2.43
N LEU A 86 3.32 16.40 -3.41
CA LEU A 86 4.33 15.35 -3.25
C LEU A 86 5.72 15.88 -2.88
N ARG A 87 6.11 17.01 -3.46
CA ARG A 87 7.41 17.63 -3.18
C ARG A 87 7.44 18.29 -1.80
N GLU A 88 6.42 19.07 -1.47
CA GLU A 88 6.39 19.89 -0.26
C GLU A 88 6.08 19.05 0.99
N GLU A 89 5.17 18.09 0.91
CA GLU A 89 4.75 17.28 2.07
C GLU A 89 5.57 16.01 2.24
N TYR A 90 6.00 15.37 1.14
CA TYR A 90 6.65 14.05 1.17
C TYR A 90 8.12 14.09 0.75
N GLY A 91 8.64 15.26 0.31
CA GLY A 91 10.00 15.38 -0.19
C GLY A 91 10.28 14.54 -1.45
N VAL A 92 9.24 14.21 -2.22
CA VAL A 92 9.36 13.36 -3.40
C VAL A 92 9.64 14.21 -4.63
N GLU A 93 10.86 14.08 -5.16
CA GLU A 93 11.28 14.76 -6.37
C GLU A 93 10.73 14.07 -7.63
N ASP A 94 10.83 14.76 -8.77
CA ASP A 94 10.26 14.28 -10.04
C ASP A 94 10.81 12.92 -10.48
N VAL A 95 12.07 12.63 -10.17
CA VAL A 95 12.71 11.34 -10.48
C VAL A 95 12.12 10.24 -9.63
N ASP A 96 11.97 10.47 -8.33
CA ASP A 96 11.43 9.50 -7.37
C ASP A 96 9.95 9.23 -7.66
N ARG A 97 9.17 10.27 -7.94
CA ARG A 97 7.76 10.16 -8.35
C ARG A 97 7.59 9.23 -9.54
N LYS A 98 8.41 9.37 -10.59
CA LYS A 98 8.39 8.50 -11.78
C LYS A 98 8.72 7.05 -11.43
N TRP A 99 9.70 6.84 -10.56
CA TRP A 99 10.08 5.49 -10.11
C TRP A 99 9.00 4.85 -9.24
N LEU A 100 8.40 5.59 -8.32
CA LEU A 100 7.29 5.13 -7.47
C LEU A 100 6.08 4.75 -8.32
N ALA A 101 5.69 5.58 -9.29
CA ALA A 101 4.64 5.24 -10.24
C ALA A 101 4.98 4.00 -11.07
N ARG A 102 6.24 3.88 -11.54
CA ARG A 102 6.70 2.69 -12.25
C ARG A 102 6.62 1.44 -11.37
N LEU A 103 6.91 1.53 -10.07
CA LEU A 103 6.74 0.41 -9.13
C LEU A 103 5.28 -0.07 -9.12
N VAL A 104 4.32 0.84 -9.06
CA VAL A 104 2.88 0.52 -9.10
C VAL A 104 2.48 -0.14 -10.42
N THR A 105 2.95 0.36 -11.56
CA THR A 105 2.55 -0.20 -12.86
C THR A 105 3.17 -1.55 -13.15
N THR A 106 4.37 -1.86 -12.63
CA THR A 106 5.15 -3.05 -13.06
C THR A 106 5.19 -4.18 -12.04
N ARG A 107 4.41 -4.10 -10.95
CA ARG A 107 4.35 -5.12 -9.90
C ARG A 107 2.92 -5.31 -9.42
N ARG A 108 2.66 -6.46 -8.80
CA ARG A 108 1.51 -6.62 -7.89
C ARG A 108 2.01 -6.49 -6.47
N ILE A 109 1.59 -5.44 -5.78
CA ILE A 109 2.05 -5.14 -4.42
C ILE A 109 0.92 -5.52 -3.46
N VAL A 110 1.20 -6.41 -2.51
CA VAL A 110 0.28 -6.80 -1.44
C VAL A 110 0.79 -6.20 -0.15
N VAL A 111 -0.08 -5.46 0.54
CA VAL A 111 0.23 -4.81 1.82
C VAL A 111 -0.62 -5.44 2.90
N ILE A 112 0.04 -5.86 3.98
CA ILE A 112 -0.59 -6.38 5.19
C ILE A 112 -0.15 -5.46 6.33
N PRO A 113 -0.99 -4.50 6.76
CA PRO A 113 -0.61 -3.57 7.82
C PRO A 113 -0.24 -4.28 9.12
N SER A 114 -1.05 -5.24 9.55
CA SER A 114 -0.80 -6.03 10.76
C SER A 114 -1.01 -7.50 10.45
N ALA A 115 0.09 -8.24 10.24
CA ALA A 115 0.03 -9.67 10.00
C ALA A 115 -0.39 -10.44 11.27
N ASN A 116 -0.09 -9.87 12.44
CA ASN A 116 -0.55 -10.32 13.74
C ASN A 116 -1.57 -9.32 14.33
N ALA A 117 -2.77 -9.25 13.72
CA ALA A 117 -3.82 -8.34 14.16
C ALA A 117 -4.26 -8.58 15.62
N LEU A 118 -4.26 -9.84 16.08
CA LEU A 118 -4.64 -10.19 17.46
C LEU A 118 -3.60 -9.72 18.48
N GLY A 119 -2.33 -10.02 18.25
CA GLY A 119 -1.22 -9.51 19.07
C GLY A 119 -1.19 -7.98 19.04
N TYR A 120 -1.47 -7.37 17.89
CA TYR A 120 -1.59 -5.92 17.76
C TYR A 120 -2.72 -5.38 18.63
N PHE A 121 -3.92 -5.97 18.60
CA PHE A 121 -5.02 -5.56 19.46
C PHE A 121 -4.66 -5.68 20.95
N ARG A 122 -4.01 -6.79 21.33
CA ARG A 122 -3.64 -7.08 22.73
C ARG A 122 -2.36 -6.39 23.22
N ASN A 123 -1.61 -5.74 22.32
CA ASN A 123 -0.29 -5.18 22.60
C ASN A 123 0.74 -6.20 23.12
N GLN A 124 0.74 -7.40 22.54
CA GLN A 124 1.62 -8.52 22.89
C GLN A 124 2.72 -8.69 21.84
N ARG A 125 3.91 -9.11 22.26
CA ARG A 125 5.06 -9.21 21.35
C ARG A 125 4.98 -10.48 20.51
N GLU A 126 4.48 -11.54 21.11
CA GLU A 126 4.45 -12.88 20.55
C GLU A 126 3.65 -12.93 19.24
N GLU A 127 4.09 -13.81 18.34
CA GLU A 127 3.40 -14.16 17.09
C GLU A 127 2.09 -14.89 17.34
#